data_AF-A0A7G9P2M5-F1
#
_entry.id   AF-A0A7G9P2M5-F1
#
_cell.length_a   1.000
_cell.length_b   1.000
_cell.length_c   1.000
_cell.angle_alpha   90.00
_cell.angle_beta   90.00
_cell.angle_gamma   90.00
#
_symmetry.space_group_name_H-M   'P 1'
#
loop_
_entity.id
_entity.type
_entity.pdbx_description
1 polymer ?
#
loop_
_entity_poly.entity_id
_entity_poly.type
_entity_poly.pdbx_seq_one_letter_code
_entity_poly.pdbx_strand_id
1 'polypeptide(L)'
;MARKRIPHVALLIETSRSYTRGLLRGIRHYVSEHGPWSLFMEQRALESSPPPWLGNWQGDGILTRTWTQATADAIRRTKVPTVELRATKLRHRFPFVGVDNGALGRMVAEHLAERGFRNFACYDIDSEIFFERRRDNFVATVEAMGFDCHVLHAPEGREKPRQWEAQQRRLVQWLIDLPKPVGIMACTDQLGYWVLDACLRAGVAVPEQAAVVGAENDESLCMMSSPPLSSVQFNAERIGYEAAAMLDQMMRGESPPVSAIEIEPRGIVTRPSSDIVAIDDPVVAEAVTYIRDHADAALSVEDVLDVIPISRSALERRMRAALGRSPKAEILRAQLNRVKQLLCDTDLSLAAIADRCGFNHPQYMSHIFKKKLGQTPGQYRSMTRPG
;
A
#
# COMPACT_ATOMS: atom_id res chain seq x y z
N MET A 1 17.51 36.10 -29.20
CA MET A 1 16.45 35.38 -28.45
C MET A 1 16.94 35.21 -27.02
N ALA A 2 16.20 35.71 -26.02
CA ALA A 2 16.57 35.52 -24.61
C ALA A 2 16.51 34.02 -24.28
N ARG A 3 17.61 33.48 -23.71
CA ARG A 3 17.70 32.07 -23.33
C ARG A 3 16.63 31.79 -22.27
N LYS A 4 15.69 30.87 -22.54
CA LYS A 4 14.64 30.49 -21.59
C LYS A 4 15.32 30.06 -20.28
N ARG A 5 15.01 30.75 -19.17
CA ARG A 5 15.57 30.46 -17.85
C ARG A 5 15.16 29.05 -17.43
N ILE A 6 16.14 28.22 -17.07
CA ILE A 6 15.93 26.84 -16.63
C ILE A 6 15.57 26.89 -15.14
N PRO A 7 14.39 26.37 -14.71
CA PRO A 7 14.04 26.31 -13.30
C PRO A 7 15.08 25.52 -12.50
N HIS A 8 15.52 26.07 -11.37
CA HIS A 8 16.47 25.45 -10.48
C HIS A 8 15.75 24.93 -9.22
N VAL A 9 15.62 23.62 -9.08
CA VAL A 9 14.77 23.00 -8.06
C VAL A 9 15.59 22.14 -7.11
N ALA A 10 15.39 22.32 -5.80
CA ALA A 10 16.00 21.47 -4.78
C ALA A 10 15.06 20.33 -4.38
N LEU A 11 15.62 19.12 -4.26
CA LEU A 11 14.94 17.92 -3.80
C LEU A 11 15.44 17.57 -2.39
N LEU A 12 14.64 17.87 -1.37
CA LEU A 12 14.87 17.47 0.02
C LEU A 12 14.03 16.23 0.35
N ILE A 13 14.36 15.12 -0.32
CA ILE A 13 13.67 13.82 -0.25
C ILE A 13 14.70 12.77 0.17
N GLU A 14 14.44 12.00 1.24
CA GLU A 14 15.33 10.91 1.65
C GLU A 14 15.36 9.78 0.61
N THR A 15 16.50 9.11 0.39
CA THR A 15 16.63 8.06 -0.65
C THR A 15 16.69 6.63 -0.11
N SER A 16 16.62 6.47 1.22
CA SER A 16 16.79 5.18 1.90
C SER A 16 15.65 4.19 1.66
N ARG A 17 14.41 4.66 1.40
CA ARG A 17 13.21 3.82 1.25
C ARG A 17 12.80 3.62 -0.21
N SER A 18 12.13 2.50 -0.51
CA SER A 18 11.61 2.21 -1.86
C SER A 18 10.61 3.28 -2.32
N TYR A 19 9.71 3.70 -1.43
CA TYR A 19 8.68 4.70 -1.69
C TYR A 19 9.27 6.02 -2.20
N THR A 20 10.31 6.54 -1.55
CA THR A 20 10.88 7.83 -1.95
C THR A 20 11.68 7.77 -3.23
N ARG A 21 12.29 6.63 -3.56
CA ARG A 21 12.87 6.41 -4.90
C ARG A 21 11.78 6.45 -5.98
N GLY A 22 10.57 5.97 -5.68
CA GLY A 22 9.40 6.13 -6.56
C GLY A 22 9.01 7.59 -6.77
N LEU A 23 9.00 8.42 -5.71
CA LEU A 23 8.76 9.87 -5.85
C LEU A 23 9.76 10.51 -6.82
N LEU A 24 11.06 10.21 -6.67
CA LEU A 24 12.12 10.74 -7.54
C LEU A 24 11.94 10.33 -9.01
N ARG A 25 11.50 9.09 -9.27
CA ARG A 25 11.15 8.65 -10.63
C ARG A 25 9.99 9.45 -11.20
N GLY A 26 8.94 9.68 -10.41
CA GLY A 26 7.79 10.53 -10.78
C GLY A 26 8.20 11.96 -11.15
N ILE A 27 9.03 12.58 -10.31
CA ILE A 27 9.59 13.92 -10.56
C ILE A 27 10.42 13.93 -11.85
N ARG A 28 11.29 12.93 -12.02
CA ARG A 28 12.13 12.80 -13.23
C ARG A 28 11.28 12.66 -14.49
N HIS A 29 10.18 11.92 -14.39
CA HIS A 29 9.24 11.71 -15.47
C HIS A 29 8.56 13.02 -15.90
N TYR A 30 8.02 13.79 -14.94
CA TYR A 30 7.48 15.11 -15.24
C TYR A 30 8.52 16.02 -15.93
N VAL A 31 9.75 16.04 -15.41
CA VAL A 31 10.84 16.87 -15.95
C VAL A 31 11.26 16.43 -17.37
N SER A 32 11.16 15.15 -17.74
CA SER A 32 11.41 14.74 -19.12
C SER A 32 10.36 15.25 -20.11
N GLU A 33 9.11 15.41 -19.68
CA GLU A 33 8.02 15.87 -20.53
C GLU A 33 7.94 17.39 -20.61
N HIS A 34 8.15 18.08 -19.48
CA HIS A 34 7.86 19.52 -19.32
C HIS A 34 9.10 20.38 -19.04
N GLY A 35 10.28 19.76 -18.98
CA GLY A 35 11.55 20.43 -18.67
C GLY A 35 12.09 21.32 -19.80
N PRO A 36 13.38 21.71 -19.72
CA PRO A 36 14.39 21.23 -18.78
C PRO A 36 14.29 21.90 -17.40
N TRP A 37 14.57 21.15 -16.33
CA TRP A 37 14.84 21.66 -14.98
C TRP A 37 16.28 21.31 -14.58
N SER A 38 16.93 22.18 -13.79
CA SER A 38 18.17 21.87 -13.08
C SER A 38 17.80 21.35 -11.69
N LEU A 39 18.09 20.09 -11.41
CA LEU A 39 17.74 19.44 -10.15
C LEU A 39 18.96 19.37 -9.23
N PHE A 40 18.85 19.96 -8.04
CA PHE A 40 19.81 19.78 -6.96
C PHE A 40 19.28 18.77 -5.96
N MET A 41 20.04 17.72 -5.68
CA MET A 41 19.66 16.68 -4.71
C MET A 41 20.87 16.34 -3.84
N GLU A 42 20.65 16.30 -2.53
CA GLU A 42 21.62 15.83 -1.55
C GLU A 42 21.07 14.54 -0.92
N GLN A 43 21.90 13.51 -0.81
CA GLN A 43 21.51 12.29 -0.09
C GLN A 43 21.49 12.57 1.41
N ARG A 44 20.36 12.28 2.08
CA ARG A 44 20.17 12.58 3.51
C ARG A 44 19.55 11.40 4.24
N ALA A 45 19.92 11.24 5.51
CA ALA A 45 19.29 10.30 6.42
C ALA A 45 17.94 10.85 6.93
N LEU A 46 17.09 9.95 7.43
CA LEU A 46 15.87 10.29 8.15
C LEU A 46 16.22 11.20 9.35
N GLU A 47 15.39 12.23 9.60
CA GLU A 47 15.57 13.20 10.71
C GLU A 47 16.87 14.04 10.68
N SER A 48 17.56 14.14 9.54
CA SER A 48 18.74 14.99 9.43
C SER A 48 18.40 16.46 9.75
N SER A 49 19.32 17.17 10.42
CA SER A 49 19.25 18.63 10.61
C SER A 49 19.04 19.35 9.27
N PRO A 50 18.51 20.58 9.25
CA PRO A 50 18.37 21.35 8.02
C PRO A 50 19.72 21.47 7.29
N PRO A 51 19.77 21.32 5.95
CA PRO A 51 21.02 21.48 5.21
C PRO A 51 21.58 22.90 5.38
N PRO A 52 22.90 23.08 5.61
CA PRO A 52 23.49 24.42 5.78
C PRO A 52 23.27 25.35 4.58
N TRP A 53 23.24 24.81 3.36
CA TRP A 53 23.04 25.57 2.13
C TRP A 53 21.62 26.11 1.96
N LEU A 54 20.63 25.54 2.67
CA LEU A 54 19.22 25.86 2.49
C LEU A 54 18.91 27.34 2.75
N GLY A 55 19.57 27.94 3.75
CA GLY A 55 19.40 29.37 4.06
C GLY A 55 19.86 30.31 2.95
N ASN A 56 20.74 29.84 2.06
CA ASN A 56 21.29 30.60 0.93
C ASN A 56 20.77 30.09 -0.42
N TRP A 57 19.72 29.27 -0.42
CA TRP A 57 19.16 28.71 -1.64
C TRP A 57 18.57 29.82 -2.53
N GLN A 58 19.07 29.93 -3.76
CA GLN A 58 18.62 30.90 -4.77
C GLN A 58 17.88 30.22 -5.95
N GLY A 59 17.37 29.01 -5.74
CA GLY A 59 16.58 28.32 -6.74
C GLY A 59 15.13 28.77 -6.78
N ASP A 60 14.39 28.22 -7.75
CA ASP A 60 13.02 28.57 -8.08
C ASP A 60 11.99 27.72 -7.33
N GLY A 61 12.36 26.51 -6.88
CA GLY A 61 11.43 25.59 -6.24
C GLY A 61 12.07 24.61 -5.28
N ILE A 62 11.27 24.06 -4.37
CA ILE A 62 11.65 23.02 -3.42
C ILE A 62 10.58 21.91 -3.40
N LEU A 63 11.00 20.66 -3.59
CA LEU A 63 10.20 19.49 -3.23
C LEU A 63 10.77 18.90 -1.94
N THR A 64 9.94 18.71 -0.91
CA THR A 64 10.44 18.33 0.41
C THR A 64 9.62 17.23 1.08
N ARG A 65 10.29 16.46 1.94
CA ARG A 65 9.68 15.61 2.97
C ARG A 65 10.19 16.07 4.34
N THR A 66 9.39 16.85 5.06
CA THR A 66 9.84 17.43 6.33
C THR A 66 9.64 16.48 7.52
N TRP A 67 10.72 16.22 8.26
CA TRP A 67 10.70 15.36 9.46
C TRP A 67 10.85 16.15 10.77
N THR A 68 11.36 17.37 10.71
CA THR A 68 11.58 18.21 11.91
C THR A 68 11.06 19.62 11.68
N GLN A 69 10.59 20.24 12.76
CA GLN A 69 10.13 21.64 12.73
C GLN A 69 11.26 22.59 12.28
N ALA A 70 12.50 22.29 12.68
CA ALA A 70 13.67 23.05 12.27
C ALA A 70 13.85 23.09 10.74
N THR A 71 13.61 21.96 10.06
CA THR A 71 13.69 21.88 8.59
C THR A 71 12.53 22.61 7.93
N ALA A 72 11.31 22.43 8.43
CA ALA A 72 10.14 23.17 7.92
C ALA A 72 10.32 24.69 8.05
N ASP A 73 10.83 25.18 9.18
CA ASP A 73 11.11 26.59 9.40
C ASP A 73 12.26 27.11 8.51
N ALA A 74 13.29 26.30 8.28
CA ALA A 74 14.37 26.66 7.37
C ALA A 74 13.88 26.82 5.94
N ILE A 75 13.05 25.90 5.45
CA ILE A 75 12.44 25.99 4.12
C ILE A 75 11.53 27.21 4.03
N ARG A 76 10.68 27.45 5.04
CA ARG A 76 9.77 28.61 5.08
C ARG A 76 10.52 29.95 4.98
N ARG A 77 11.70 30.06 5.59
CA ARG A 77 12.53 31.28 5.51
C ARG A 77 13.05 31.58 4.11
N THR A 78 13.16 30.58 3.23
CA THR A 78 13.61 30.79 1.84
C THR A 78 12.58 31.57 1.01
N LYS A 79 11.29 31.50 1.36
CA LYS A 79 10.15 32.05 0.59
C LYS A 79 10.04 31.52 -0.85
N VAL A 80 10.76 30.45 -1.17
CA VAL A 80 10.71 29.79 -2.47
C VAL A 80 9.47 28.89 -2.54
N PRO A 81 8.75 28.81 -3.68
CA PRO A 81 7.72 27.82 -3.93
C PRO A 81 8.12 26.43 -3.42
N THR A 82 7.30 25.85 -2.55
CA THR A 82 7.61 24.59 -1.86
C THR A 82 6.39 23.68 -1.87
N VAL A 83 6.55 22.42 -2.27
CA VAL A 83 5.53 21.37 -2.15
C VAL A 83 6.03 20.30 -1.17
N GLU A 84 5.16 19.96 -0.21
CA GLU A 84 5.37 18.91 0.78
C GLU A 84 4.87 17.56 0.24
N LEU A 85 5.66 16.50 0.47
CA LEU A 85 5.43 15.13 0.00
C LEU A 85 5.21 14.15 1.15
N ARG A 86 5.08 14.65 2.39
CA ARG A 86 4.82 13.91 3.61
C ARG A 86 3.74 14.63 4.42
N ALA A 87 2.66 13.93 4.73
CA ALA A 87 1.69 14.42 5.70
C ALA A 87 2.37 14.50 7.08
N THR A 88 2.22 15.63 7.77
CA THR A 88 2.98 15.89 8.99
C THR A 88 2.21 16.78 9.97
N LYS A 89 2.46 16.60 11.28
CA LYS A 89 1.96 17.47 12.37
C LYS A 89 2.75 18.79 12.50
N LEU A 90 3.76 19.00 11.66
CA LEU A 90 4.62 20.18 11.71
C LEU A 90 3.87 21.47 11.38
N ARG A 91 4.30 22.58 11.98
CA ARG A 91 3.68 23.89 11.83
C ARG A 91 4.16 24.56 10.55
N HIS A 92 3.59 24.18 9.40
CA HIS A 92 3.74 24.87 8.12
C HIS A 92 2.46 24.78 7.26
N ARG A 93 2.43 25.48 6.13
CA ARG A 93 1.29 25.51 5.18
C ARG A 93 1.70 25.24 3.73
N PHE A 94 2.81 24.54 3.52
CA PHE A 94 3.19 24.09 2.18
C PHE A 94 2.03 23.28 1.56
N PRO A 95 1.66 23.54 0.29
CA PRO A 95 0.81 22.66 -0.48
C PRO A 95 1.32 21.22 -0.42
N PHE A 96 0.38 20.26 -0.34
CA PHE A 96 0.69 18.87 -0.08
C PHE A 96 0.19 17.97 -1.20
N VAL A 97 1.06 17.05 -1.63
CA VAL A 97 0.71 15.91 -2.48
C VAL A 97 1.16 14.64 -1.78
N GLY A 98 0.26 13.67 -1.61
CA GLY A 98 0.63 12.42 -0.95
C GLY A 98 -0.39 11.31 -1.10
N VAL A 99 -0.29 10.31 -0.23
CA VAL A 99 -1.14 9.12 -0.26
C VAL A 99 -2.50 9.44 0.37
N ASP A 100 -3.58 8.97 -0.25
CA ASP A 100 -4.89 8.87 0.40
C ASP A 100 -4.85 7.77 1.46
N ASN A 101 -4.63 8.18 2.71
CA ASN A 101 -4.57 7.28 3.85
C ASN A 101 -5.95 6.76 4.28
N GLY A 102 -7.04 7.43 3.87
CA GLY A 102 -8.39 6.96 4.13
C GLY A 102 -8.77 5.80 3.21
N ALA A 103 -8.51 5.95 1.90
CA ALA A 103 -8.65 4.86 0.94
C ALA A 103 -7.79 3.65 1.31
N LEU A 104 -6.58 3.87 1.83
CA LEU A 104 -5.70 2.80 2.32
C LEU A 104 -6.34 1.98 3.45
N GLY A 105 -6.80 2.63 4.52
CA GLY A 105 -7.40 1.92 5.67
C GLY A 105 -8.64 1.13 5.27
N ARG A 106 -9.52 1.75 4.47
CA ARG A 106 -10.71 1.09 3.90
C ARG A 106 -10.35 -0.14 3.08
N MET A 107 -9.37 -0.02 2.18
CA MET A 107 -8.92 -1.11 1.31
C MET A 107 -8.44 -2.34 2.10
N VAL A 108 -7.73 -2.12 3.21
CA VAL A 108 -7.25 -3.23 4.06
C VAL A 108 -8.39 -3.90 4.82
N ALA A 109 -9.32 -3.12 5.37
CA ALA A 109 -10.51 -3.64 6.05
C ALA A 109 -11.35 -4.51 5.11
N GLU A 110 -11.68 -3.98 3.92
CA GLU A 110 -12.41 -4.70 2.87
C GLU A 110 -11.66 -5.96 2.43
N HIS A 111 -10.34 -5.89 2.24
CA HIS A 111 -9.52 -7.03 1.83
C HIS A 111 -9.56 -8.19 2.84
N LEU A 112 -9.53 -7.88 4.14
CA LEU A 112 -9.58 -8.87 5.21
C LEU A 112 -11.02 -9.39 5.39
N ALA A 113 -12.04 -8.54 5.32
CA ALA A 113 -13.44 -8.94 5.40
C ALA A 113 -13.86 -9.83 4.21
N GLU A 114 -13.43 -9.51 2.99
CA GLU A 114 -13.61 -10.36 1.79
C GLU A 114 -12.92 -11.73 1.92
N ARG A 115 -11.97 -11.85 2.85
CA ARG A 115 -11.30 -13.08 3.22
C ARG A 115 -11.96 -13.78 4.41
N GLY A 116 -13.16 -13.40 4.81
CA GLY A 116 -13.93 -14.13 5.83
C GLY A 116 -13.50 -13.84 7.26
N PHE A 117 -12.52 -12.96 7.50
CA PHE A 117 -12.20 -12.53 8.85
C PHE A 117 -13.37 -11.76 9.47
N ARG A 118 -13.68 -12.09 10.72
CA ARG A 118 -14.72 -11.43 11.53
C ARG A 118 -14.17 -10.73 12.76
N ASN A 119 -12.95 -11.09 13.15
CA ASN A 119 -12.19 -10.37 14.17
C ASN A 119 -11.12 -9.54 13.47
N PHE A 120 -10.97 -8.29 13.90
CA PHE A 120 -10.01 -7.37 13.29
C PHE A 120 -9.11 -6.76 14.35
N ALA A 121 -7.89 -6.44 13.94
CA ALA A 121 -6.97 -5.70 14.77
C ALA A 121 -6.13 -4.71 13.98
N CYS A 122 -5.68 -3.65 14.63
CA CYS A 122 -4.78 -2.65 14.08
C CYS A 122 -3.57 -2.46 14.98
N TYR A 123 -2.37 -2.57 14.41
CA TYR A 123 -1.12 -2.22 15.06
C TYR A 123 -0.56 -0.95 14.43
N ASP A 124 -0.59 0.16 15.18
CA ASP A 124 -0.20 1.48 14.69
C ASP A 124 1.00 2.05 15.46
N ILE A 125 1.43 3.24 15.04
CA ILE A 125 2.38 4.07 15.77
C ILE A 125 1.80 5.48 15.84
N ASP A 126 1.53 5.98 17.05
CA ASP A 126 0.81 7.24 17.28
C ASP A 126 1.70 8.50 17.09
N SER A 127 2.60 8.45 16.12
CA SER A 127 3.61 9.51 15.92
C SER A 127 3.20 10.57 14.90
N GLU A 128 2.32 10.25 13.95
CA GLU A 128 2.05 11.12 12.78
C GLU A 128 0.58 11.06 12.32
N ILE A 129 0.07 12.17 11.75
CA ILE A 129 -1.34 12.30 11.27
C ILE A 129 -1.74 11.20 10.30
N PHE A 130 -0.82 10.75 9.44
CA PHE A 130 -1.18 9.75 8.45
C PHE A 130 -1.33 8.34 9.06
N PHE A 131 -0.66 8.04 10.17
CA PHE A 131 -0.87 6.78 10.90
C PHE A 131 -2.23 6.77 11.60
N GLU A 132 -2.59 7.88 12.23
CA GLU A 132 -3.94 8.09 12.80
C GLU A 132 -5.00 7.91 11.72
N ARG A 133 -4.88 8.60 10.57
CA ARG A 133 -5.85 8.46 9.47
C ARG A 133 -5.96 7.04 8.93
N ARG A 134 -4.84 6.30 8.82
CA ARG A 134 -4.85 4.88 8.41
C ARG A 134 -5.63 4.03 9.39
N ARG A 135 -5.30 4.13 10.69
CA ARG A 135 -5.98 3.41 11.77
C ARG A 135 -7.47 3.77 11.80
N ASP A 136 -7.79 5.06 11.89
CA ASP A 136 -9.15 5.53 12.08
C ASP A 136 -10.06 5.11 10.93
N ASN A 137 -9.58 5.18 9.68
CA ASN A 137 -10.36 4.73 8.53
C ASN A 137 -10.48 3.20 8.48
N PHE A 138 -9.47 2.45 8.90
CA PHE A 138 -9.58 1.00 9.04
C PHE A 138 -10.62 0.61 10.08
N VAL A 139 -10.51 1.17 11.30
CA VAL A 139 -11.44 0.94 12.41
C VAL A 139 -12.86 1.31 12.02
N ALA A 140 -13.08 2.53 11.50
CA ALA A 140 -14.40 2.97 11.09
C ALA A 140 -15.01 2.10 9.97
N THR A 141 -14.18 1.58 9.06
CA THR A 141 -14.64 0.66 8.00
C THR A 141 -15.05 -0.68 8.58
N VAL A 142 -14.27 -1.23 9.52
CA VAL A 142 -14.58 -2.49 10.23
C VAL A 142 -15.88 -2.36 11.04
N GLU A 143 -16.03 -1.27 11.79
CA GLU A 143 -17.24 -0.97 12.57
C GLU A 143 -18.47 -0.81 11.66
N ALA A 144 -18.32 -0.15 10.51
CA ALA A 144 -19.38 -0.02 9.51
C ALA A 144 -19.81 -1.37 8.90
N MET A 145 -18.93 -2.37 8.90
CA MET A 145 -19.25 -3.75 8.49
C MET A 145 -19.90 -4.57 9.62
N GLY A 146 -20.03 -4.00 10.83
CA GLY A 146 -20.65 -4.65 11.98
C GLY A 146 -19.71 -5.55 12.79
N PHE A 147 -18.40 -5.29 12.73
CA PHE A 147 -17.39 -6.04 13.49
C PHE A 147 -16.63 -5.13 14.46
N ASP A 148 -16.05 -5.74 15.50
CA ASP A 148 -15.19 -5.05 16.46
C ASP A 148 -13.72 -5.05 15.98
N CYS A 149 -12.97 -4.01 16.35
CA CYS A 149 -11.55 -3.88 16.04
C CYS A 149 -10.70 -3.63 17.30
N HIS A 150 -9.71 -4.48 17.53
CA HIS A 150 -8.73 -4.30 18.62
C HIS A 150 -7.56 -3.43 18.16
N VAL A 151 -7.16 -2.43 18.94
CA VAL A 151 -6.03 -1.55 18.59
C VAL A 151 -4.89 -1.70 19.59
N LEU A 152 -3.66 -1.83 19.08
CA LEU A 152 -2.44 -1.75 19.86
C LEU A 152 -1.53 -0.64 19.31
N HIS A 153 -1.09 0.24 20.21
CA HIS A 153 -0.16 1.32 19.88
C HIS A 153 1.29 0.91 20.16
N ALA A 154 2.13 0.98 19.12
CA ALA A 154 3.58 0.97 19.28
C ALA A 154 4.01 2.24 20.03
N PRO A 155 4.87 2.14 21.05
CA PRO A 155 5.32 3.31 21.80
C PRO A 155 6.29 4.16 21.00
N GLU A 156 6.31 5.44 21.35
CA GLU A 156 7.17 6.44 20.72
C GLU A 156 8.65 6.27 21.10
N GLY A 157 9.55 6.57 20.15
CA GLY A 157 10.98 6.79 20.42
C GLY A 157 11.93 5.86 19.65
N ARG A 158 13.23 6.21 19.68
CA ARG A 158 14.30 5.45 19.02
C ARG A 158 14.43 4.07 19.63
N GLU A 159 14.36 3.05 18.80
CA GLU A 159 14.46 1.65 19.19
C GLU A 159 15.88 1.29 19.64
N LYS A 160 16.10 1.20 20.96
CA LYS A 160 17.24 0.45 21.49
C LYS A 160 16.90 -1.05 21.51
N PRO A 161 17.87 -1.98 21.35
CA PRO A 161 17.59 -3.42 21.33
C PRO A 161 16.78 -3.93 22.53
N ARG A 162 17.06 -3.44 23.75
CA ARG A 162 16.30 -3.80 24.96
C ARG A 162 14.84 -3.33 24.92
N GLN A 163 14.58 -2.18 24.32
CA GLN A 163 13.22 -1.64 24.15
C GLN A 163 12.46 -2.47 23.12
N TRP A 164 13.14 -2.89 22.05
CA TRP A 164 12.58 -3.78 21.04
C TRP A 164 12.14 -5.15 21.62
N GLU A 165 12.97 -5.81 22.43
CA GLU A 165 12.57 -7.09 23.08
C GLU A 165 11.39 -6.93 24.07
N ALA A 166 11.28 -5.77 24.72
CA ALA A 166 10.10 -5.47 25.54
C ALA A 166 8.86 -5.25 24.67
N GLN A 167 8.99 -4.56 23.52
CA GLN A 167 7.89 -4.43 22.55
C GLN A 167 7.44 -5.79 22.04
N GLN A 168 8.38 -6.65 21.64
CA GLN A 168 8.02 -7.95 21.08
C GLN A 168 7.29 -8.84 22.08
N ARG A 169 7.66 -8.83 23.36
CA ARG A 169 6.89 -9.55 24.39
C ARG A 169 5.47 -9.04 24.54
N ARG A 170 5.27 -7.71 24.47
CA ARG A 170 3.93 -7.10 24.50
C ARG A 170 3.12 -7.48 23.26
N LEU A 171 3.74 -7.51 22.09
CA LEU A 171 3.09 -7.87 20.83
C LEU A 171 2.70 -9.36 20.82
N VAL A 172 3.57 -10.24 21.32
CA VAL A 172 3.29 -11.67 21.52
C VAL A 172 2.09 -11.87 22.44
N GLN A 173 2.05 -11.21 23.59
CA GLN A 173 0.94 -11.34 24.53
C GLN A 173 -0.38 -10.85 23.90
N TRP A 174 -0.35 -9.69 23.25
CA TRP A 174 -1.51 -9.16 22.54
C TRP A 174 -2.01 -10.13 21.47
N LEU A 175 -1.11 -10.73 20.68
CA LEU A 175 -1.48 -11.72 19.67
C LEU A 175 -2.13 -12.98 20.27
N ILE A 176 -1.71 -13.43 21.46
CA ILE A 176 -2.32 -14.56 22.16
C ILE A 176 -3.76 -14.21 22.59
N ASP A 177 -3.97 -12.99 23.09
CA ASP A 177 -5.24 -12.56 23.66
C ASP A 177 -6.30 -12.21 22.58
N LEU A 178 -5.89 -11.96 21.34
CA LEU A 178 -6.79 -11.62 20.24
C LEU A 178 -7.68 -12.82 19.84
N PRO A 179 -9.00 -12.61 19.63
CA PRO A 179 -9.89 -13.67 19.14
C PRO A 179 -9.46 -14.12 17.73
N LYS A 180 -9.40 -15.44 17.50
CA LYS A 180 -8.96 -16.05 16.24
C LYS A 180 -10.14 -16.63 15.45
N PRO A 181 -10.07 -16.65 14.10
CA PRO A 181 -9.04 -16.04 13.26
C PRO A 181 -9.15 -14.51 13.23
N VAL A 182 -8.02 -13.79 13.16
CA VAL A 182 -7.97 -12.31 13.16
C VAL A 182 -7.28 -11.75 11.91
N GLY A 183 -7.87 -10.71 11.33
CA GLY A 183 -7.24 -9.91 10.29
C GLY A 183 -6.58 -8.68 10.89
N ILE A 184 -5.26 -8.54 10.71
CA ILE A 184 -4.45 -7.48 11.31
C ILE A 184 -3.97 -6.51 10.24
N MET A 185 -4.26 -5.22 10.42
CA MET A 185 -3.60 -4.15 9.69
C MET A 185 -2.42 -3.61 10.50
N ALA A 186 -1.24 -3.62 9.91
CA ALA A 186 -0.08 -2.89 10.43
C ALA A 186 0.08 -1.56 9.67
N CYS A 187 0.18 -0.44 10.38
CA CYS A 187 0.20 0.88 9.73
C CYS A 187 1.49 1.17 8.91
N THR A 188 2.51 0.33 9.01
CA THR A 188 3.68 0.29 8.11
C THR A 188 4.13 -1.15 7.89
N ASP A 189 4.93 -1.39 6.86
CA ASP A 189 5.58 -2.69 6.67
C ASP A 189 6.60 -3.05 7.76
N GLN A 190 7.20 -2.06 8.42
CA GLN A 190 8.09 -2.32 9.56
C GLN A 190 7.29 -2.87 10.75
N LEU A 191 6.14 -2.28 11.04
CA LEU A 191 5.21 -2.80 12.06
C LEU A 191 4.69 -4.19 11.65
N GLY A 192 4.37 -4.40 10.36
CA GLY A 192 3.92 -5.70 9.85
C GLY A 192 4.99 -6.79 10.00
N TYR A 193 6.25 -6.46 9.71
CA TYR A 193 7.40 -7.33 9.94
C TYR A 193 7.50 -7.77 11.41
N TRP A 194 7.30 -6.85 12.36
CA TRP A 194 7.31 -7.20 13.79
C TRP A 194 6.13 -8.04 14.23
N VAL A 195 4.93 -7.76 13.70
CA VAL A 195 3.74 -8.60 13.97
C VAL A 195 3.99 -10.03 13.52
N LEU A 196 4.61 -10.23 12.37
CA LEU A 196 4.93 -11.57 11.87
C LEU A 196 5.99 -12.29 12.71
N ASP A 197 7.05 -11.60 13.14
CA ASP A 197 8.02 -12.14 14.11
C ASP A 197 7.33 -12.51 15.43
N ALA A 198 6.41 -11.69 15.92
CA ALA A 198 5.66 -11.96 17.13
C ALA A 198 4.68 -13.15 16.97
N CYS A 199 4.02 -13.30 15.81
CA CYS A 199 3.21 -14.48 15.51
C CYS A 199 4.05 -15.76 15.57
N LEU A 200 5.24 -15.74 14.94
CA LEU A 200 6.17 -16.86 14.95
C LEU A 200 6.59 -17.23 16.38
N ARG A 201 6.97 -16.24 17.20
CA ARG A 201 7.34 -16.44 18.62
C ARG A 201 6.18 -16.94 19.49
N ALA A 202 4.97 -16.52 19.18
CA ALA A 202 3.75 -16.92 19.89
C ALA A 202 3.24 -18.31 19.45
N GLY A 203 3.77 -18.89 18.37
CA GLY A 203 3.21 -20.09 17.76
C GLY A 203 1.84 -19.86 17.11
N VAL A 204 1.53 -18.61 16.71
CA VAL A 204 0.29 -18.25 16.01
C VAL A 204 0.49 -18.45 14.51
N ALA A 205 -0.29 -19.34 13.91
CA ALA A 205 -0.21 -19.64 12.49
C ALA A 205 -0.61 -18.43 11.63
N VAL A 206 0.21 -18.14 10.62
CA VAL A 206 -0.03 -17.08 9.65
C VAL A 206 -0.11 -17.73 8.27
N PRO A 207 -1.18 -17.49 7.50
CA PRO A 207 -2.28 -16.56 7.77
C PRO A 207 -3.50 -17.15 8.51
N GLU A 208 -3.52 -18.44 8.83
CA GLU A 208 -4.71 -19.18 9.29
C GLU A 208 -5.33 -18.62 10.58
N GLN A 209 -4.50 -18.27 11.56
CA GLN A 209 -4.96 -17.71 12.83
C GLN A 209 -4.83 -16.19 12.85
N ALA A 210 -3.80 -15.63 12.21
CA ALA A 210 -3.60 -14.19 12.11
C ALA A 210 -3.12 -13.81 10.70
N ALA A 211 -4.00 -13.24 9.89
CA ALA A 211 -3.58 -12.61 8.64
C ALA A 211 -3.03 -11.21 8.92
N VAL A 212 -1.96 -10.82 8.25
CA VAL A 212 -1.29 -9.53 8.45
C VAL A 212 -1.13 -8.81 7.12
N VAL A 213 -1.56 -7.55 7.06
CA VAL A 213 -1.38 -6.64 5.92
C VAL A 213 -0.64 -5.38 6.39
N GLY A 214 0.50 -5.10 5.78
CA GLY A 214 1.27 -3.88 5.97
C GLY A 214 0.85 -2.74 5.05
N ALA A 215 1.64 -1.68 5.04
CA ALA A 215 1.43 -0.51 4.20
C ALA A 215 2.77 0.10 3.78
N GLU A 216 2.89 0.43 2.48
CA GLU A 216 4.03 1.03 1.74
C GLU A 216 4.55 0.13 0.61
N ASN A 217 4.44 -1.19 0.80
CA ASN A 217 5.07 -2.24 -0.01
C ASN A 217 6.58 -2.05 -0.16
N ASP A 218 7.28 -1.82 0.96
CA ASP A 218 8.73 -1.89 1.03
C ASP A 218 9.18 -3.33 0.77
N GLU A 219 9.74 -3.55 -0.42
CA GLU A 219 10.13 -4.87 -0.93
C GLU A 219 11.10 -5.59 0.01
N SER A 220 12.04 -4.88 0.64
CA SER A 220 13.01 -5.47 1.55
C SER A 220 12.34 -5.99 2.81
N LEU A 221 11.49 -5.18 3.45
CA LEU A 221 10.74 -5.61 4.64
C LEU A 221 9.74 -6.71 4.30
N CYS A 222 9.03 -6.59 3.18
CA CYS A 222 8.01 -7.53 2.79
C CYS A 222 8.57 -8.92 2.51
N MET A 223 9.71 -9.01 1.82
CA MET A 223 10.32 -10.29 1.44
C MET A 223 11.17 -10.92 2.55
N MET A 224 11.69 -10.12 3.48
CA MET A 224 12.42 -10.61 4.65
C MET A 224 11.50 -11.14 5.76
N SER A 225 10.23 -10.75 5.73
CA SER A 225 9.20 -11.25 6.66
C SER A 225 9.00 -12.76 6.49
N SER A 226 8.67 -13.46 7.59
CA SER A 226 8.31 -14.87 7.57
C SER A 226 6.93 -15.09 8.19
N PRO A 227 5.91 -15.47 7.40
CA PRO A 227 5.90 -15.53 5.92
C PRO A 227 6.03 -14.15 5.25
N PRO A 228 6.24 -14.07 3.91
CA PRO A 228 6.31 -12.78 3.21
C PRO A 228 5.04 -11.93 3.38
N LEU A 229 5.23 -10.63 3.65
CA LEU A 229 4.18 -9.71 4.08
C LEU A 229 3.37 -9.15 2.91
N SER A 230 2.05 -9.35 2.91
CA SER A 230 1.10 -8.60 2.10
C SER A 230 1.12 -7.14 2.48
N SER A 231 1.07 -6.23 1.50
CA SER A 231 1.15 -4.81 1.80
C SER A 231 0.40 -3.95 0.78
N VAL A 232 -0.09 -2.79 1.23
CA VAL A 232 -0.65 -1.77 0.34
C VAL A 232 0.47 -1.08 -0.45
N GLN A 233 0.43 -1.19 -1.77
CA GLN A 233 1.35 -0.51 -2.69
C GLN A 233 0.94 0.94 -2.92
N PHE A 234 1.79 1.88 -2.53
CA PHE A 234 1.55 3.30 -2.82
C PHE A 234 1.86 3.64 -4.27
N ASN A 235 1.20 4.67 -4.81
CA ASN A 235 1.47 5.20 -6.14
C ASN A 235 2.53 6.31 -6.11
N ALA A 236 3.73 5.97 -5.61
CA ALA A 236 4.80 6.94 -5.37
C ALA A 236 5.22 7.72 -6.63
N GLU A 237 5.30 7.05 -7.78
CA GLU A 237 5.62 7.71 -9.05
C GLU A 237 4.57 8.74 -9.45
N ARG A 238 3.27 8.44 -9.27
CA ARG A 238 2.21 9.41 -9.53
C ARG A 238 2.29 10.60 -8.56
N ILE A 239 2.52 10.35 -7.28
CA ILE A 239 2.68 11.42 -6.27
C ILE A 239 3.85 12.34 -6.65
N GLY A 240 4.99 11.77 -7.04
CA GLY A 240 6.15 12.56 -7.48
C GLY A 240 5.87 13.40 -8.73
N TYR A 241 5.14 12.83 -9.70
CA TYR A 241 4.74 13.53 -10.92
C TYR A 241 3.82 14.72 -10.62
N GLU A 242 2.75 14.49 -9.84
CA GLU A 242 1.78 15.53 -9.46
C GLU A 242 2.41 16.63 -8.60
N ALA A 243 3.35 16.28 -7.73
CA ALA A 243 4.08 17.27 -6.95
C ALA A 243 5.01 18.15 -7.80
N ALA A 244 5.66 17.57 -8.81
CA ALA A 244 6.43 18.34 -9.78
C ALA A 244 5.53 19.25 -10.61
N ALA A 245 4.37 18.77 -11.07
CA ALA A 245 3.37 19.57 -11.77
C ALA A 245 2.88 20.76 -10.92
N MET A 246 2.54 20.52 -9.66
CA MET A 246 2.12 21.56 -8.72
C MET A 246 3.24 22.59 -8.49
N LEU A 247 4.48 22.13 -8.30
CA LEU A 247 5.60 23.05 -8.11
C LEU A 247 5.85 23.90 -9.36
N ASP A 248 5.72 23.33 -10.56
CA ASP A 248 5.86 24.06 -11.82
C ASP A 248 4.85 25.21 -11.95
N GLN A 249 3.58 24.94 -11.62
CA GLN A 249 2.53 25.96 -11.57
C GLN A 249 2.90 27.09 -10.58
N MET A 250 3.34 26.73 -9.37
CA MET A 250 3.74 27.70 -8.36
C MET A 250 4.96 28.53 -8.78
N MET A 251 5.94 27.92 -9.46
CA MET A 251 7.11 28.63 -10.00
C MET A 251 6.75 29.64 -11.11
N ARG A 252 5.60 29.44 -11.79
CA ARG A 252 5.04 30.38 -12.77
C ARG A 252 4.20 31.49 -12.13
N GLY A 253 4.06 31.48 -10.80
CA GLY A 253 3.27 32.46 -10.04
C GLY A 253 1.79 32.10 -9.92
N GLU A 254 1.39 30.89 -10.32
CA GLU A 254 0.02 30.40 -10.12
C GLU A 254 -0.20 30.00 -8.66
N SER A 255 -1.44 30.14 -8.18
CA SER A 255 -1.79 29.72 -6.82
C SER A 255 -1.98 28.21 -6.77
N PRO A 256 -1.41 27.51 -5.77
CA PRO A 256 -1.65 26.09 -5.60
C PRO A 256 -3.12 25.82 -5.20
N PRO A 257 -3.61 24.59 -5.38
CA PRO A 257 -4.92 24.18 -4.86
C PRO A 257 -5.03 24.43 -3.36
N VAL A 258 -6.24 24.81 -2.90
CA VAL A 258 -6.52 25.02 -1.47
C VAL A 258 -6.51 23.70 -0.70
N SER A 259 -6.99 22.63 -1.33
CA SER A 259 -7.00 21.28 -0.77
C SER A 259 -5.73 20.51 -1.12
N ALA A 260 -5.31 19.62 -0.23
CA ALA A 260 -4.31 18.61 -0.52
C ALA A 260 -4.70 17.77 -1.75
N ILE A 261 -3.72 17.39 -2.56
CA ILE A 261 -3.89 16.35 -3.58
C ILE A 261 -3.54 15.00 -2.95
N GLU A 262 -4.55 14.15 -2.78
CA GLU A 262 -4.37 12.80 -2.24
C GLU A 262 -4.52 11.78 -3.37
N ILE A 263 -3.51 10.94 -3.53
CA ILE A 263 -3.44 9.91 -4.57
C ILE A 263 -3.75 8.56 -3.93
N GLU A 264 -4.76 7.88 -4.48
CA GLU A 264 -5.12 6.53 -4.02
C GLU A 264 -3.95 5.54 -4.20
N PRO A 265 -3.78 4.59 -3.26
CA PRO A 265 -2.85 3.48 -3.43
C PRO A 265 -3.20 2.62 -4.65
N ARG A 266 -2.20 1.95 -5.24
CA ARG A 266 -2.40 1.08 -6.42
C ARG A 266 -3.20 -0.20 -6.12
N GLY A 267 -3.21 -0.62 -4.85
CA GLY A 267 -3.85 -1.85 -4.40
C GLY A 267 -3.04 -2.56 -3.32
N ILE A 268 -3.52 -3.73 -2.88
CA ILE A 268 -2.79 -4.63 -1.98
C ILE A 268 -2.04 -5.66 -2.81
N VAL A 269 -0.72 -5.71 -2.65
CA VAL A 269 0.11 -6.83 -3.10
C VAL A 269 -0.09 -7.95 -2.09
N THR A 270 -0.88 -8.94 -2.50
CA THR A 270 -1.17 -10.12 -1.65
C THR A 270 0.03 -11.07 -1.69
N ARG A 271 0.46 -11.51 -0.50
CA ARG A 271 1.51 -12.48 -0.21
C ARG A 271 1.02 -13.43 0.91
N PRO A 272 1.74 -14.51 1.24
CA PRO A 272 1.22 -15.52 2.15
C PRO A 272 0.79 -15.00 3.54
N SER A 273 1.28 -13.85 4.01
CA SER A 273 0.82 -13.29 5.30
C SER A 273 -0.66 -12.91 5.35
N SER A 274 -1.32 -12.67 4.22
CA SER A 274 -2.78 -12.45 4.17
C SER A 274 -3.47 -13.20 3.04
N ASP A 275 -2.73 -14.07 2.36
CA ASP A 275 -3.29 -14.92 1.34
C ASP A 275 -3.95 -16.12 2.03
N ILE A 276 -5.12 -15.88 2.61
CA ILE A 276 -6.05 -16.94 2.97
C ILE A 276 -7.44 -16.36 3.01
N VAL A 277 -8.42 -17.22 2.82
CA VAL A 277 -9.74 -16.93 3.30
C VAL A 277 -9.80 -17.59 4.67
N ALA A 278 -9.98 -16.84 5.76
CA ALA A 278 -10.21 -17.36 7.09
C ALA A 278 -11.39 -18.31 7.02
N ILE A 279 -11.07 -19.60 7.07
CA ILE A 279 -12.01 -20.68 6.85
C ILE A 279 -11.82 -21.64 8.02
N ASP A 280 -12.83 -21.71 8.88
CA ASP A 280 -12.87 -22.71 9.96
C ASP A 280 -13.02 -24.14 9.43
N ASP A 281 -13.45 -24.27 8.18
CA ASP A 281 -13.69 -25.51 7.47
C ASP A 281 -12.43 -26.02 6.72
N PRO A 282 -11.73 -27.07 7.22
CA PRO A 282 -10.45 -27.49 6.65
C PRO A 282 -10.51 -27.85 5.16
N VAL A 283 -11.66 -28.35 4.71
CA VAL A 283 -11.88 -28.76 3.33
C VAL A 283 -12.04 -27.55 2.41
N VAL A 284 -12.70 -26.50 2.89
CA VAL A 284 -12.79 -25.24 2.15
C VAL A 284 -11.45 -24.50 2.16
N ALA A 285 -10.66 -24.61 3.24
CA ALA A 285 -9.32 -24.03 3.33
C ALA A 285 -8.39 -24.64 2.27
N GLU A 286 -8.38 -25.97 2.19
CA GLU A 286 -7.64 -26.72 1.15
C GLU A 286 -8.09 -26.33 -0.26
N ALA A 287 -9.40 -26.19 -0.49
CA ALA A 287 -9.94 -25.73 -1.78
C ALA A 287 -9.41 -24.36 -2.19
N VAL A 288 -9.44 -23.41 -1.25
CA VAL A 288 -9.01 -22.03 -1.50
C VAL A 288 -7.52 -21.94 -1.73
N THR A 289 -6.71 -22.70 -0.99
CA THR A 289 -5.26 -22.79 -1.22
C THR A 289 -4.98 -23.33 -2.61
N TYR A 290 -5.62 -24.44 -2.99
CA TYR A 290 -5.44 -25.00 -4.33
C TYR A 290 -5.85 -24.01 -5.43
N ILE A 291 -6.98 -23.32 -5.28
CA ILE A 291 -7.45 -22.32 -6.25
C ILE A 291 -6.45 -21.19 -6.45
N ARG A 292 -5.86 -20.71 -5.36
CA ARG A 292 -4.87 -19.63 -5.40
C ARG A 292 -3.58 -20.07 -6.09
N ASP A 293 -3.06 -21.23 -5.73
CA ASP A 293 -1.78 -21.73 -6.23
C ASP A 293 -1.83 -22.05 -7.74
N HIS A 294 -3.03 -22.21 -8.29
CA HIS A 294 -3.27 -22.55 -9.70
C HIS A 294 -4.07 -21.47 -10.45
N ALA A 295 -4.15 -20.25 -9.91
CA ALA A 295 -4.94 -19.16 -10.50
C ALA A 295 -4.38 -18.62 -11.83
N ASP A 296 -3.16 -19.01 -12.20
CA ASP A 296 -2.49 -18.72 -13.47
C ASP A 296 -2.76 -19.77 -14.57
N ALA A 297 -3.39 -20.89 -14.21
CA ALA A 297 -3.85 -21.91 -15.14
C ALA A 297 -5.33 -21.72 -15.50
N ALA A 298 -5.80 -22.44 -16.53
CA ALA A 298 -7.22 -22.55 -16.88
C ALA A 298 -7.96 -23.44 -15.85
N LEU A 299 -7.99 -22.99 -14.59
CA LEU A 299 -8.54 -23.72 -13.46
C LEU A 299 -10.08 -23.80 -13.55
N SER A 300 -10.61 -25.01 -13.44
CA SER A 300 -12.04 -25.33 -13.38
C SER A 300 -12.47 -25.75 -11.98
N VAL A 301 -13.78 -25.89 -11.77
CA VAL A 301 -14.31 -26.41 -10.48
C VAL A 301 -14.05 -27.91 -10.37
N GLU A 302 -13.99 -28.60 -11.50
CA GLU A 302 -13.63 -30.01 -11.63
C GLU A 302 -12.21 -30.26 -11.11
N ASP A 303 -11.23 -29.45 -11.51
CA ASP A 303 -9.85 -29.57 -11.03
C ASP A 303 -9.74 -29.43 -9.50
N VAL A 304 -10.55 -28.54 -8.91
CA VAL A 304 -10.63 -28.38 -7.45
C VAL A 304 -11.25 -29.61 -6.78
N LEU A 305 -12.20 -30.29 -7.44
CA LEU A 305 -12.84 -31.50 -6.90
C LEU A 305 -11.96 -32.74 -7.04
N ASP A 306 -11.01 -32.75 -7.97
CA ASP A 306 -10.05 -33.86 -8.13
C ASP A 306 -9.07 -33.96 -6.95
N VAL A 307 -8.82 -32.83 -6.27
CA VAL A 307 -7.95 -32.78 -5.08
C VAL A 307 -8.71 -32.82 -3.76
N ILE A 308 -10.04 -32.69 -3.76
CA ILE A 308 -10.84 -32.62 -2.53
C ILE A 308 -11.86 -33.77 -2.47
N PRO A 309 -11.90 -34.57 -1.40
CA PRO A 309 -12.76 -35.75 -1.29
C PRO A 309 -14.22 -35.41 -0.91
N ILE A 310 -14.87 -34.46 -1.59
CA ILE A 310 -16.29 -34.13 -1.39
C ILE A 310 -17.06 -33.95 -2.70
N SER A 311 -18.38 -34.03 -2.65
CA SER A 311 -19.23 -33.74 -3.81
C SER A 311 -19.22 -32.25 -4.15
N ARG A 312 -19.48 -31.91 -5.42
CA ARG A 312 -19.67 -30.53 -5.89
C ARG A 312 -20.68 -29.74 -5.05
N SER A 313 -21.84 -30.35 -4.76
CA SER A 313 -22.89 -29.70 -3.99
C SER A 313 -22.46 -29.43 -2.54
N ALA A 314 -21.68 -30.32 -1.95
CA ALA A 314 -21.09 -30.10 -0.64
C ALA A 314 -20.07 -28.96 -0.68
N LEU A 315 -19.19 -28.91 -1.69
CA LEU A 315 -18.21 -27.83 -1.86
C LEU A 315 -18.91 -26.47 -2.03
N GLU A 316 -19.93 -26.39 -2.90
CA GLU A 316 -20.71 -25.16 -3.09
C GLU A 316 -21.35 -24.65 -1.80
N ARG A 317 -21.99 -25.55 -1.04
CA ARG A 317 -22.66 -25.19 0.22
C ARG A 317 -21.65 -24.70 1.25
N ARG A 318 -20.54 -25.43 1.43
CA ARG A 318 -19.50 -25.10 2.41
C ARG A 318 -18.78 -23.80 2.05
N MET A 319 -18.44 -23.58 0.79
CA MET A 319 -17.85 -22.31 0.33
C MET A 319 -18.81 -21.13 0.47
N ARG A 320 -20.11 -21.29 0.19
CA ARG A 320 -21.08 -20.21 0.44
C ARG A 320 -21.21 -19.90 1.92
N ALA A 321 -21.22 -20.92 2.79
CA ALA A 321 -21.30 -20.72 4.24
C ALA A 321 -20.05 -20.02 4.81
N ALA A 322 -18.86 -20.45 4.38
CA ALA A 322 -17.60 -19.93 4.90
C ALA A 322 -17.18 -18.60 4.25
N LEU A 323 -17.42 -18.42 2.93
CA LEU A 323 -16.87 -17.31 2.13
C LEU A 323 -17.92 -16.36 1.55
N GLY A 324 -19.21 -16.70 1.68
CA GLY A 324 -20.29 -15.96 1.00
C GLY A 324 -20.30 -16.12 -0.53
N ARG A 325 -19.49 -17.01 -1.11
CA ARG A 325 -19.35 -17.17 -2.57
C ARG A 325 -19.13 -18.61 -3.01
N SER A 326 -19.43 -18.90 -4.27
CA SER A 326 -19.28 -20.24 -4.86
C SER A 326 -17.84 -20.53 -5.31
N PRO A 327 -17.47 -21.81 -5.57
CA PRO A 327 -16.14 -22.17 -6.07
C PRO A 327 -15.78 -21.42 -7.36
N LYS A 328 -16.73 -21.35 -8.30
CA LYS A 328 -16.57 -20.61 -9.56
C LYS A 328 -16.32 -19.11 -9.34
N ALA A 329 -16.98 -18.51 -8.35
CA ALA A 329 -16.78 -17.11 -8.02
C ALA A 329 -15.41 -16.88 -7.37
N GLU A 330 -14.90 -17.83 -6.60
CA GLU A 330 -13.57 -17.77 -5.99
C GLU A 330 -12.44 -17.91 -7.03
N ILE A 331 -12.56 -18.85 -7.96
CA ILE A 331 -11.61 -18.99 -9.09
C ILE A 331 -11.53 -17.67 -9.85
N LEU A 332 -12.68 -17.10 -10.22
CA LEU A 332 -12.72 -15.83 -10.95
C LEU A 332 -12.10 -14.68 -10.14
N ARG A 333 -12.30 -14.65 -8.83
CA ARG A 333 -11.68 -13.65 -7.94
C ARG A 333 -10.16 -13.78 -7.96
N ALA A 334 -9.63 -14.99 -7.82
CA ALA A 334 -8.20 -15.26 -7.85
C ALA A 334 -7.57 -14.86 -9.20
N GLN A 335 -8.20 -15.24 -10.32
CA GLN A 335 -7.78 -14.85 -11.67
C GLN A 335 -7.78 -13.32 -11.85
N LEU A 336 -8.82 -12.61 -11.41
CA LEU A 336 -8.88 -11.14 -11.52
C LEU A 336 -7.81 -10.45 -10.67
N ASN A 337 -7.50 -10.97 -9.48
CA ASN A 337 -6.40 -10.44 -8.67
C ASN A 337 -5.06 -10.62 -9.37
N ARG A 338 -4.85 -11.75 -10.06
CA ARG A 338 -3.66 -11.96 -10.88
C ARG A 338 -3.58 -11.01 -12.06
N VAL A 339 -4.71 -10.74 -12.73
CA VAL A 339 -4.79 -9.72 -13.79
C VAL A 339 -4.38 -8.34 -13.24
N LYS A 340 -4.89 -7.92 -12.08
CA LYS A 340 -4.50 -6.63 -11.45
C LYS A 340 -2.99 -6.54 -11.23
N GLN A 341 -2.38 -7.60 -10.68
CA GLN A 341 -0.93 -7.65 -10.46
C GLN A 341 -0.16 -7.50 -11.77
N LEU A 342 -0.48 -8.32 -12.79
CA LEU A 342 0.22 -8.28 -14.07
C LEU A 342 0.05 -6.94 -14.81
N LEU A 343 -1.10 -6.27 -14.66
CA LEU A 343 -1.33 -4.93 -15.19
C LEU A 343 -0.43 -3.87 -14.53
N CYS A 344 -0.13 -4.03 -13.23
CA CYS A 344 0.72 -3.13 -12.47
C CYS A 344 2.22 -3.41 -12.70
N ASP A 345 2.60 -4.68 -12.75
CA ASP A 345 3.98 -5.12 -12.58
C ASP A 345 4.69 -5.41 -13.92
N THR A 346 3.95 -5.51 -15.02
CA THR A 346 4.50 -5.96 -16.31
C THR A 346 3.97 -5.16 -17.50
N ASP A 347 4.76 -5.13 -18.59
CA ASP A 347 4.37 -4.54 -19.90
C ASP A 347 3.63 -5.53 -20.82
N LEU A 348 3.14 -6.65 -20.27
CA LEU A 348 2.45 -7.67 -21.06
C LEU A 348 1.23 -7.11 -21.78
N SER A 349 0.95 -7.59 -22.99
CA SER A 349 -0.28 -7.23 -23.70
C SER A 349 -1.51 -7.78 -22.95
N LEU A 350 -2.68 -7.17 -23.14
CA LEU A 350 -3.92 -7.70 -22.55
C LEU A 350 -4.21 -9.15 -22.99
N ALA A 351 -3.75 -9.53 -24.18
CA ALA A 351 -3.82 -10.91 -24.66
C ALA A 351 -2.94 -11.85 -23.82
N ALA A 352 -1.67 -11.49 -23.63
CA ALA A 352 -0.75 -12.29 -22.83
C ALA A 352 -1.17 -12.39 -21.35
N ILE A 353 -1.78 -11.34 -20.80
CA ILE A 353 -2.33 -11.36 -19.43
C ILE A 353 -3.56 -12.28 -19.36
N ALA A 354 -4.44 -12.27 -20.36
CA ALA A 354 -5.60 -13.15 -20.39
C ALA A 354 -5.16 -14.62 -20.40
N ASP A 355 -4.20 -14.97 -21.27
CA ASP A 355 -3.67 -16.33 -21.38
C ASP A 355 -3.03 -16.79 -20.06
N ARG A 356 -2.22 -15.94 -19.41
CA ARG A 356 -1.55 -16.24 -18.12
C ARG A 356 -2.48 -16.29 -16.91
N CYS A 357 -3.73 -15.88 -17.05
CA CYS A 357 -4.70 -15.86 -15.95
C CYS A 357 -5.86 -16.83 -16.24
N GLY A 358 -5.72 -17.73 -17.22
CA GLY A 358 -6.73 -18.73 -17.54
C GLY A 358 -7.99 -18.19 -18.22
N PHE A 359 -7.93 -17.04 -18.90
CA PHE A 359 -9.06 -16.52 -19.68
C PHE A 359 -8.95 -16.93 -21.16
N ASN A 360 -9.94 -17.67 -21.65
CA ASN A 360 -9.99 -18.10 -23.06
C ASN A 360 -9.97 -16.93 -24.06
N HIS A 361 -10.54 -15.78 -23.69
CA HIS A 361 -10.67 -14.62 -24.56
C HIS A 361 -10.35 -13.31 -23.81
N PRO A 362 -9.42 -12.47 -24.33
CA PRO A 362 -9.10 -11.18 -23.73
C PRO A 362 -10.29 -10.23 -23.60
N GLN A 363 -11.27 -10.34 -24.50
CA GLN A 363 -12.52 -9.57 -24.49
C GLN A 363 -13.39 -9.96 -23.28
N TYR A 364 -13.47 -11.25 -22.97
CA TYR A 364 -14.22 -11.74 -21.81
C TYR A 364 -13.56 -11.30 -20.50
N MET A 365 -12.22 -11.43 -20.39
CA MET A 365 -11.45 -10.89 -19.26
C MET A 365 -11.76 -9.40 -19.08
N SER A 366 -11.67 -8.60 -20.16
CA SER A 366 -11.90 -7.15 -20.10
C SER A 366 -13.32 -6.78 -19.70
N HIS A 367 -14.33 -7.51 -20.21
CA HIS A 367 -15.73 -7.31 -19.85
C HIS A 367 -15.97 -7.59 -18.36
N ILE A 368 -15.49 -8.72 -17.86
CA ILE A 368 -15.67 -9.11 -16.46
C ILE A 368 -14.89 -8.19 -15.53
N PHE A 369 -13.66 -7.82 -15.90
CA PHE A 369 -12.84 -6.87 -15.14
C PHE A 369 -13.57 -5.54 -14.98
N LYS A 370 -14.11 -4.97 -16.07
CA LYS A 370 -14.93 -3.75 -16.03
C LYS A 370 -16.19 -3.91 -15.18
N LYS A 371 -16.90 -5.04 -15.33
CA LYS A 371 -18.11 -5.32 -14.56
C LYS A 371 -17.84 -5.39 -13.05
N LYS A 372 -16.68 -5.91 -12.65
CA LYS A 372 -16.31 -6.11 -11.24
C LYS A 372 -15.61 -4.92 -10.61
N LEU A 373 -14.87 -4.13 -11.39
CA LEU A 373 -13.99 -3.07 -10.89
C LEU A 373 -14.38 -1.68 -11.38
N GLY A 374 -15.46 -1.54 -12.14
CA GLY A 374 -15.94 -0.25 -12.66
C GLY A 374 -15.12 0.31 -13.84
N GLN A 375 -13.92 -0.20 -14.09
CA GLN A 375 -13.00 0.30 -15.12
C GLN A 375 -12.40 -0.81 -15.97
N THR A 376 -12.06 -0.49 -17.22
CA THR A 376 -11.41 -1.45 -18.13
C THR A 376 -9.97 -1.76 -17.68
N PRO A 377 -9.40 -2.92 -18.07
CA PRO A 377 -7.99 -3.24 -17.80
C PRO A 377 -7.01 -2.16 -18.30
N GLY A 378 -7.29 -1.56 -19.48
CA GLY A 378 -6.49 -0.48 -20.04
C GLY A 378 -6.53 0.78 -19.18
N GLN A 379 -7.73 1.22 -18.77
CA GLN A 379 -7.89 2.35 -17.84
C GLN A 379 -7.22 2.07 -16.50
N TYR A 380 -7.37 0.86 -15.97
CA TYR A 380 -6.71 0.43 -14.74
C TYR A 380 -5.19 0.57 -14.87
N ARG A 381 -4.61 0.08 -15.96
CA ARG A 381 -3.17 0.20 -16.24
C ARG A 381 -2.71 1.65 -16.33
N SER A 382 -3.43 2.51 -17.05
CA SER A 382 -3.07 3.93 -17.19
C SER A 382 -3.19 4.73 -15.89
N MET A 383 -4.09 4.32 -15.00
CA MET A 383 -4.19 4.92 -13.67
C MET A 383 -3.06 4.47 -12.75
N THR A 384 -2.68 3.19 -12.84
CA THR A 384 -1.66 2.62 -11.97
C THR A 384 -0.24 2.86 -12.47
N ARG A 385 -0.02 3.09 -13.78
CA ARG A 385 1.29 3.36 -14.36
C ARG A 385 1.24 4.70 -15.11
N PRO A 386 2.06 5.70 -14.75
CA PRO A 386 2.25 6.83 -15.64
C PRO A 386 2.86 6.28 -16.94
N GLY A 387 2.23 6.63 -18.07
CA GLY A 387 2.54 6.08 -19.40
C GLY A 387 3.94 6.40 -19.89
#